data_AF-A0A9E0MLG0-F1
#
_entry.id   AF-A0A9E0MLG0-F1
#
_cell.length_a   1.000
_cell.length_b   1.000
_cell.length_c   1.000
_cell.angle_alpha   90.00
_cell.angle_beta   90.00
_cell.angle_gamma   90.00
#
_symmetry.space_group_name_H-M   'P 1'
#
loop_
_entity.id
_entity.type
_entity.pdbx_description
1 polymer ?
#
loop_
_entity_poly.entity_id
_entity_poly.type
_entity_poly.pdbx_seq_one_letter_code
_entity_poly.pdbx_strand_id
1 'polypeptide(L)'
;MSVLRYLAIALLRIRVWLWARRRLDRRWFVALSVAIGAIELAAVAVAVILIIALAAVGVPVAAGVLVALVAVLLVPHWLAEAVAIPRGWPRLAWWLGAIDPRGDGASWAWLLEARAVACAAAPEAATARLLARLPERLDAVAVVVHGLIAVGQGDRAGGRALLASARELPEATPGAIDLAGEWLAVDAAERGAWTELLDGAAVWPVTPLRYLLEGVAARATGAAAPSDLALALRWLVAPHRWVVRRYLATRPSAPPARPASPTTAAPVDGGAPTEAAAALARAEAAPSPATVDAAIAAWAAAIDDPAWAERQAARAVVLGVAPSQAAAAVSAARDQVVARLVALAVACRAAIAADAPGLRGAVGYRARGRILDGLEVTLDRAERRVEADSRRAPIDEWRDFLAVRAAYEDAVGAPGSDLDRVAFPRANSALGAWAVWLWNQRGQHILSHAITEWLFARARAVGDAAAIEHHGSNRSLAIPS
;
A
#
# COMPACT_ATOMS: atom_id res chain seq x y z
N MET A 1 27.21 22.55 -36.80
CA MET A 1 26.96 22.19 -35.39
C MET A 1 25.64 22.72 -34.82
N SER A 2 25.19 23.94 -35.18
CA SER A 2 23.93 24.51 -34.66
C SER A 2 22.69 23.67 -34.97
N VAL A 3 22.50 23.22 -36.23
CA VAL A 3 21.30 22.47 -36.66
C VAL A 3 21.10 21.14 -35.92
N LEU A 4 22.15 20.33 -35.76
CA LEU A 4 22.12 19.07 -35.01
C LEU A 4 21.73 19.27 -33.54
N ARG A 5 22.26 20.33 -32.90
CA ARG A 5 21.92 20.68 -31.53
C ARG A 5 20.45 21.09 -31.40
N TYR A 6 19.92 21.90 -32.32
CA TYR A 6 18.50 22.27 -32.34
C TYR A 6 17.59 21.07 -32.56
N LEU A 7 17.95 20.15 -33.47
CA LEU A 7 17.20 18.93 -33.72
C LEU A 7 17.14 18.03 -32.47
N ALA A 8 18.29 17.84 -31.79
CA ALA A 8 18.37 17.05 -30.56
C ALA A 8 17.53 17.66 -29.44
N ILE A 9 17.59 18.98 -29.25
CA ILE A 9 16.76 19.70 -28.25
C ILE A 9 15.28 19.60 -28.60
N ALA A 10 14.91 19.77 -29.87
CA ALA A 10 13.53 19.66 -30.33
C ALA A 10 12.97 18.25 -30.11
N LEU A 11 13.74 17.21 -30.45
CA LEU A 11 13.38 15.82 -30.19
C LEU A 11 13.22 15.55 -28.69
N LEU A 12 14.12 16.06 -27.86
CA LEU A 12 14.02 15.92 -26.40
C LEU A 12 12.76 16.62 -25.86
N ARG A 13 12.46 17.83 -26.34
CA ARG A 13 11.24 18.57 -25.95
C ARG A 13 9.96 17.87 -26.39
N ILE A 14 9.89 17.41 -27.64
CA ILE A 14 8.76 16.64 -28.16
C ILE A 14 8.59 15.37 -27.36
N ARG A 15 9.69 14.68 -27.04
CA ARG A 15 9.67 13.47 -26.22
C ARG A 15 9.12 13.76 -24.83
N VAL A 16 9.68 14.73 -24.11
CA VAL A 16 9.20 15.13 -22.76
C VAL A 16 7.71 15.49 -22.81
N TRP A 17 7.29 16.26 -23.81
CA TRP A 17 5.89 16.63 -24.00
C TRP A 17 4.98 15.41 -24.26
N LEU A 18 5.39 14.48 -25.13
CA LEU A 18 4.65 13.25 -25.42
C LEU A 18 4.53 12.36 -24.18
N TRP A 19 5.59 12.26 -23.37
CA TRP A 19 5.59 11.53 -22.11
C TRP A 19 4.69 12.18 -21.07
N ALA A 20 4.72 13.51 -20.95
CA ALA A 20 3.79 14.24 -20.08
C ALA A 20 2.34 14.05 -20.54
N ARG A 21 2.06 14.15 -21.85
CA ARG A 21 0.71 13.98 -22.40
C ARG A 21 0.20 12.54 -22.24
N ARG A 22 1.07 11.55 -22.41
CA ARG A 22 0.79 10.13 -22.18
C ARG A 22 0.27 9.87 -20.76
N ARG A 23 0.75 10.61 -19.77
CA ARG A 23 0.29 10.47 -18.37
C ARG A 23 -1.09 11.08 -18.11
N LEU A 24 -1.52 12.05 -18.93
CA LEU A 24 -2.77 12.79 -18.68
C LEU A 24 -4.03 12.08 -19.21
N ASP A 25 -3.93 11.30 -20.29
CA ASP A 25 -5.11 10.68 -20.92
C ASP A 25 -4.92 9.19 -21.20
N ARG A 26 -5.65 8.36 -20.47
CA ARG A 26 -5.66 6.89 -20.59
C ARG A 26 -6.16 6.42 -21.96
N ARG A 27 -7.03 7.19 -22.62
CA ARG A 27 -7.63 6.80 -23.91
C ARG A 27 -6.59 6.77 -25.02
N TRP A 28 -5.65 7.72 -24.97
CA TRP A 28 -4.56 7.83 -25.95
C TRP A 28 -3.29 7.11 -25.54
N PHE A 29 -3.27 6.44 -24.37
CA PHE A 29 -2.07 5.87 -23.80
C PHE A 29 -1.36 4.90 -24.76
N VAL A 30 -2.10 3.95 -25.36
CA VAL A 30 -1.52 2.97 -26.30
C VAL A 30 -1.01 3.67 -27.56
N ALA A 31 -1.82 4.53 -28.18
CA ALA A 31 -1.46 5.24 -29.39
C ALA A 31 -0.20 6.11 -29.19
N LEU A 32 -0.13 6.86 -28.09
CA LEU A 32 1.05 7.67 -27.72
C LEU A 32 2.26 6.79 -27.41
N SER A 33 2.08 5.64 -26.73
CA SER A 33 3.17 4.69 -26.47
C SER A 33 3.75 4.14 -27.78
N VAL A 34 2.88 3.76 -28.73
CA VAL A 34 3.26 3.27 -30.05
C VAL A 34 3.96 4.38 -30.86
N ALA A 35 3.43 5.60 -30.85
CA ALA A 35 4.03 6.74 -31.54
C ALA A 35 5.42 7.08 -30.98
N ILE A 36 5.59 7.11 -29.65
CA ILE A 36 6.89 7.31 -28.99
C ILE A 36 7.85 6.20 -29.42
N GLY A 37 7.41 4.93 -29.36
CA GLY A 37 8.24 3.80 -29.77
C GLY A 37 8.65 3.86 -31.25
N ALA A 38 7.76 4.28 -32.14
CA ALA A 38 8.05 4.46 -33.56
C ALA A 38 9.04 5.60 -33.82
N ILE A 39 8.91 6.72 -33.10
CA ILE A 39 9.87 7.84 -33.17
C ILE A 39 11.25 7.40 -32.66
N GLU A 40 11.32 6.69 -31.54
CA GLU A 40 12.57 6.16 -31.01
C GLU A 40 13.20 5.18 -32.00
N LEU A 41 12.43 4.24 -32.56
CA LEU A 41 12.92 3.29 -33.55
C LEU A 41 13.45 3.99 -34.81
N ALA A 42 12.72 4.98 -35.33
CA ALA A 42 13.15 5.77 -36.49
C ALA A 42 14.44 6.54 -36.19
N ALA A 43 14.56 7.14 -35.01
CA ALA A 43 15.79 7.84 -34.59
C ALA A 43 16.99 6.89 -34.51
N VAL A 44 16.81 5.67 -33.98
CA VAL A 44 17.85 4.63 -33.99
C VAL A 44 18.22 4.23 -35.42
N ALA A 45 17.23 3.99 -36.28
CA ALA A 45 17.47 3.59 -37.66
C ALA A 45 18.26 4.66 -38.44
N VAL A 46 17.87 5.93 -38.30
CA VAL A 46 18.60 7.07 -38.90
C VAL A 46 20.03 7.15 -38.37
N ALA A 47 20.23 6.98 -37.06
CA ALA A 47 21.56 7.00 -36.48
C ALA A 47 22.43 5.86 -37.02
N VAL A 48 21.89 4.64 -37.12
CA VAL A 48 22.60 3.48 -37.71
C VAL A 48 22.95 3.72 -39.17
N ILE A 49 22.02 4.22 -39.99
CA ILE A 49 22.27 4.56 -41.40
C ILE A 49 23.39 5.60 -41.51
N LEU A 50 23.36 6.64 -40.67
CA LEU A 50 24.38 7.69 -40.67
C LEU A 50 25.76 7.15 -40.23
N ILE A 51 25.80 6.25 -39.23
CA ILE A 51 27.04 5.57 -38.81
C ILE A 51 27.63 4.78 -40.00
N ILE A 52 26.80 4.00 -40.69
CA ILE A 52 27.23 3.20 -41.85
C ILE A 52 27.72 4.10 -42.99
N ALA A 53 27.00 5.18 -43.30
CA ALA A 53 27.38 6.12 -44.34
C ALA A 53 28.71 6.84 -44.01
N LEU A 54 28.90 7.31 -42.78
CA LEU A 54 30.14 7.94 -42.34
C LEU A 54 31.33 6.97 -42.41
N ALA A 55 31.12 5.71 -42.04
CA ALA A 55 32.14 4.68 -42.18
C ALA A 55 32.49 4.41 -43.66
N ALA A 56 31.49 4.35 -44.54
CA ALA A 56 31.66 4.09 -45.96
C ALA A 56 32.41 5.21 -46.71
N VAL A 57 32.24 6.47 -46.31
CA VAL A 57 32.93 7.64 -46.90
C VAL A 57 34.35 7.85 -46.31
N GLY A 58 34.83 6.93 -45.46
CA GLY A 58 36.18 6.99 -44.91
C GLY A 58 36.33 7.99 -43.76
N VAL A 59 35.24 8.26 -43.01
CA VAL A 59 35.26 9.12 -41.80
C VAL A 59 34.97 8.29 -40.53
N PRO A 60 35.82 7.29 -40.20
CA PRO A 60 35.52 6.33 -39.13
C PRO A 60 35.49 6.95 -37.73
N VAL A 61 36.25 8.04 -37.50
CA VAL A 61 36.26 8.73 -36.21
C VAL A 61 34.89 9.35 -35.91
N ALA A 62 34.27 10.02 -36.90
CA ALA A 62 32.94 10.59 -36.73
C ALA A 62 31.87 9.50 -36.55
N ALA A 63 31.99 8.39 -37.27
CA ALA A 63 31.11 7.23 -37.10
C ALA A 63 31.23 6.66 -35.67
N GLY A 64 32.46 6.53 -35.15
CA GLY A 64 32.73 6.08 -33.78
C GLY A 64 32.16 7.01 -32.70
N VAL A 65 32.29 8.33 -32.87
CA VAL A 65 31.67 9.33 -31.97
C VAL A 65 30.15 9.18 -31.97
N LEU A 66 29.53 8.98 -33.13
CA LEU A 66 28.08 8.81 -33.24
C LEU A 66 27.62 7.49 -32.59
N VAL A 67 28.35 6.39 -32.76
CA VAL A 67 28.11 5.13 -32.04
C VAL A 67 28.16 5.35 -30.53
N ALA A 68 29.19 6.04 -30.02
CA ALA A 68 29.34 6.32 -28.60
C ALA A 68 28.17 7.17 -28.06
N LEU A 69 27.72 8.18 -28.81
CA LEU A 69 26.56 9.01 -28.44
C LEU A 69 25.27 8.19 -28.37
N VAL A 70 24.99 7.36 -29.39
CA VAL A 70 23.82 6.48 -29.41
C VAL A 70 23.88 5.48 -28.27
N ALA A 71 25.07 4.91 -28.00
CA ALA A 71 25.28 4.00 -26.91
C ALA A 71 24.95 4.67 -25.57
N VAL A 72 25.51 5.85 -25.28
CA VAL A 72 25.22 6.61 -24.05
C VAL A 72 23.73 6.94 -23.89
N LEU A 73 22.98 7.14 -24.98
CA LEU A 73 21.56 7.49 -24.92
C LEU A 73 20.61 6.30 -24.68
N LEU A 74 20.96 5.11 -25.15
CA LEU A 74 20.04 3.96 -25.18
C LEU A 74 20.48 2.82 -24.27
N VAL A 75 21.78 2.62 -24.19
CA VAL A 75 22.38 1.44 -23.54
C VAL A 75 22.28 1.52 -22.02
N PRO A 76 22.39 2.67 -21.32
CA PRO A 76 22.39 2.69 -19.87
C PRO A 76 21.13 2.08 -19.25
N HIS A 77 19.95 2.51 -19.71
CA HIS A 77 18.69 1.99 -19.22
C HIS A 77 18.54 0.49 -19.49
N TRP A 78 18.84 0.05 -20.72
CA TRP A 78 18.74 -1.36 -21.08
C TRP A 78 19.72 -2.23 -20.26
N LEU A 79 20.96 -1.79 -20.08
CA LEU A 79 21.93 -2.49 -19.23
C LEU A 79 21.49 -2.51 -17.77
N ALA A 80 20.89 -1.44 -17.27
CA ALA A 80 20.42 -1.40 -15.89
C ALA A 80 19.33 -2.45 -15.66
N GLU A 81 18.29 -2.46 -16.51
CA GLU A 81 17.13 -3.35 -16.40
C GLU A 81 17.44 -4.82 -16.73
N ALA A 82 18.26 -5.06 -17.76
CA ALA A 82 18.51 -6.42 -18.25
C ALA A 82 19.70 -7.10 -17.56
N VAL A 83 20.65 -6.33 -17.00
CA VAL A 83 21.91 -6.85 -16.46
C VAL A 83 22.14 -6.43 -15.02
N ALA A 84 22.25 -5.12 -14.74
CA ALA A 84 22.73 -4.66 -13.45
C ALA A 84 21.75 -4.98 -12.31
N ILE A 85 20.46 -4.73 -12.50
CA ILE A 85 19.43 -5.00 -11.48
C ILE A 85 19.25 -6.51 -11.26
N PRO A 86 19.01 -7.35 -12.29
CA PRO A 86 18.82 -8.79 -12.05
C PRO A 86 20.05 -9.50 -11.47
N ARG A 87 21.25 -8.99 -11.73
CA ARG A 87 22.50 -9.53 -11.16
C ARG A 87 22.83 -8.97 -9.78
N GLY A 88 22.05 -8.02 -9.29
CA GLY A 88 22.30 -7.36 -8.01
C GLY A 88 23.63 -6.60 -7.98
N TRP A 89 23.91 -5.81 -9.03
CA TRP A 89 25.12 -5.00 -9.18
C TRP A 89 24.83 -3.51 -8.88
N PRO A 90 24.72 -3.12 -7.61
CA PRO A 90 24.22 -1.79 -7.21
C PRO A 90 25.08 -0.64 -7.75
N ARG A 91 26.41 -0.79 -7.74
CA ARG A 91 27.33 0.25 -8.26
C ARG A 91 27.12 0.52 -9.75
N LEU A 92 26.95 -0.55 -10.53
CA LEU A 92 26.72 -0.42 -11.97
C LEU A 92 25.32 0.17 -12.22
N ALA A 93 24.30 -0.28 -11.49
CA ALA A 93 22.95 0.28 -11.61
C ALA A 93 22.91 1.79 -11.29
N TRP A 94 23.60 2.22 -10.24
CA TRP A 94 23.75 3.64 -9.91
C TRP A 94 24.44 4.42 -11.03
N TRP A 95 25.59 3.93 -11.52
CA TRP A 95 26.34 4.62 -12.56
C TRP A 95 25.54 4.75 -13.86
N LEU A 96 24.86 3.67 -14.27
CA LEU A 96 23.98 3.69 -15.44
C LEU A 96 22.80 4.65 -15.26
N GLY A 97 22.21 4.71 -14.07
CA GLY A 97 21.15 5.67 -13.75
C GLY A 97 21.63 7.12 -13.74
N ALA A 98 22.86 7.39 -13.28
CA ALA A 98 23.44 8.72 -13.22
C ALA A 98 23.73 9.31 -14.62
N ILE A 99 23.96 8.45 -15.61
CA ILE A 99 24.16 8.85 -17.01
C ILE A 99 22.91 8.67 -17.88
N ASP A 100 21.83 8.10 -17.34
CA ASP A 100 20.58 7.87 -18.08
C ASP A 100 19.86 9.21 -18.31
N PRO A 101 19.75 9.69 -19.56
CA PRO A 101 19.11 10.97 -19.85
C PRO A 101 17.59 10.97 -19.59
N ARG A 102 17.00 9.80 -19.26
CA ARG A 102 15.57 9.66 -18.92
C ARG A 102 15.28 9.96 -17.46
N GLY A 103 16.29 9.89 -16.59
CA GLY A 103 16.14 10.08 -15.15
C GLY A 103 16.24 11.55 -14.74
N ASP A 104 15.66 11.87 -13.58
CA ASP A 104 15.79 13.18 -12.93
C ASP A 104 17.16 13.33 -12.23
N GLY A 105 18.23 12.81 -12.83
CA GLY A 105 19.59 12.82 -12.28
C GLY A 105 19.81 11.83 -11.13
N ALA A 106 20.38 12.31 -10.02
CA ALA A 106 20.82 11.47 -8.89
C ALA A 106 19.68 10.65 -8.27
N SER A 107 18.46 11.20 -8.23
CA SER A 107 17.27 10.52 -7.73
C SER A 107 17.00 9.21 -8.46
N TRP A 108 17.10 9.21 -9.79
CA TRP A 108 16.91 8.00 -10.59
C TRP A 108 18.03 6.97 -10.35
N ALA A 109 19.27 7.44 -10.21
CA ALA A 109 20.40 6.58 -9.89
C ALA A 109 20.21 5.85 -8.54
N TRP A 110 19.69 6.53 -7.51
CA TRP A 110 19.39 5.90 -6.22
C TRP A 110 18.28 4.87 -6.30
N LEU A 111 17.23 5.12 -7.08
CA LEU A 111 16.14 4.16 -7.28
C LEU A 111 16.63 2.88 -7.99
N LEU A 112 17.44 3.02 -9.05
CA LEU A 112 18.02 1.86 -9.73
C LEU A 112 19.00 1.09 -8.85
N GLU A 113 19.80 1.80 -8.05
CA GLU A 113 20.67 1.18 -7.07
C GLU A 113 19.87 0.39 -6.03
N ALA A 114 18.80 0.97 -5.47
CA ALA A 114 17.94 0.29 -4.49
C ALA A 114 17.31 -0.99 -5.05
N ARG A 115 16.86 -0.97 -6.30
CA ARG A 115 16.35 -2.17 -6.99
C ARG A 115 17.43 -3.25 -7.11
N ALA A 116 18.66 -2.87 -7.48
CA ALA A 116 19.77 -3.80 -7.56
C ALA A 116 20.18 -4.31 -6.16
N VAL A 117 20.14 -3.48 -5.12
CA VAL A 117 20.36 -3.91 -3.72
C VAL A 117 19.33 -4.95 -3.30
N ALA A 118 18.06 -4.75 -3.66
CA ALA A 118 16.99 -5.70 -3.34
C ALA A 118 17.18 -7.08 -4.01
N CYS A 119 17.97 -7.16 -5.08
CA CYS A 119 18.32 -8.41 -5.77
C CYS A 119 19.75 -8.91 -5.44
N ALA A 120 20.50 -8.22 -4.59
CA ALA A 120 21.91 -8.53 -4.35
C ALA A 120 22.12 -9.74 -3.42
N ALA A 121 23.18 -10.51 -3.69
CA ALA A 121 23.58 -11.63 -2.84
C ALA A 121 24.17 -11.19 -1.48
N ALA A 122 24.71 -9.97 -1.39
CA ALA A 122 25.28 -9.38 -0.17
C ALA A 122 24.63 -8.00 0.10
N PRO A 123 23.35 -7.97 0.52
CA PRO A 123 22.57 -6.74 0.58
C PRO A 123 23.04 -5.78 1.67
N GLU A 124 23.57 -6.25 2.80
CA GLU A 124 23.90 -5.40 3.96
C GLU A 124 24.93 -4.29 3.66
N ALA A 125 26.08 -4.66 3.10
CA ALA A 125 27.14 -3.69 2.78
C ALA A 125 26.73 -2.70 1.67
N ALA A 126 25.87 -3.15 0.75
CA ALA A 126 25.35 -2.29 -0.30
C ALA A 126 24.28 -1.33 0.25
N THR A 127 23.38 -1.82 1.08
CA THR A 127 22.38 -1.04 1.83
C THR A 127 23.04 0.04 2.66
N ALA A 128 24.04 -0.29 3.50
CA ALA A 128 24.72 0.69 4.34
C ALA A 128 25.31 1.85 3.51
N ARG A 129 25.94 1.54 2.37
CA ARG A 129 26.51 2.55 1.47
C ARG A 129 25.46 3.40 0.76
N LEU A 130 24.35 2.79 0.35
CA LEU A 130 23.23 3.51 -0.27
C LEU A 130 22.62 4.49 0.72
N LEU A 131 22.29 4.01 1.93
CA LEU A 131 21.69 4.84 2.98
C LEU A 131 22.61 5.98 3.43
N ALA A 132 23.93 5.76 3.51
CA ALA A 132 24.89 6.80 3.85
C ALA A 132 24.99 7.95 2.81
N ARG A 133 24.44 7.77 1.60
CA ARG A 133 24.41 8.78 0.54
C ARG A 133 23.04 9.41 0.32
N LEU A 134 22.00 8.91 0.98
CA LEU A 134 20.69 9.54 0.90
C LEU A 134 20.72 10.89 1.61
N PRO A 135 19.95 11.88 1.12
CA PRO A 135 19.79 13.12 1.84
C PRO A 135 19.21 12.86 3.23
N GLU A 136 19.61 13.67 4.21
CA GLU A 136 19.05 13.59 5.57
C GLU A 136 17.56 13.95 5.57
N ARG A 137 17.12 14.81 4.66
CA ARG A 137 15.71 15.11 4.44
C ARG A 137 15.00 13.92 3.78
N LEU A 138 13.93 13.45 4.41
CA LEU A 138 13.12 12.37 3.85
C LEU A 138 12.20 12.91 2.74
N ASP A 139 12.44 12.48 1.52
CA ASP A 139 11.57 12.73 0.36
C ASP A 139 10.98 11.41 -0.17
N ALA A 140 10.20 11.49 -1.25
CA ALA A 140 9.61 10.30 -1.87
C ALA A 140 10.66 9.32 -2.40
N VAL A 141 11.82 9.80 -2.84
CA VAL A 141 12.90 8.93 -3.33
C VAL A 141 13.45 8.09 -2.17
N ALA A 142 13.77 8.74 -1.05
CA ALA A 142 14.25 8.06 0.15
C ALA A 142 13.24 7.04 0.67
N VAL A 143 11.94 7.38 0.73
CA VAL A 143 10.88 6.42 1.13
C VAL A 143 10.84 5.21 0.19
N VAL A 144 10.92 5.41 -1.12
CA VAL A 144 10.91 4.31 -2.09
C VAL A 144 12.17 3.45 -1.98
N VAL A 145 13.35 4.07 -1.80
CA VAL A 145 14.61 3.35 -1.57
C VAL A 145 14.50 2.47 -0.32
N HIS A 146 14.04 3.02 0.80
CA HIS A 146 13.84 2.26 2.03
C HIS A 146 12.79 1.15 1.88
N GLY A 147 11.71 1.40 1.13
CA GLY A 147 10.70 0.40 0.81
C GLY A 147 11.27 -0.78 0.02
N LEU A 148 12.05 -0.51 -1.02
CA LEU A 148 12.71 -1.55 -1.83
C LEU A 148 13.75 -2.34 -1.04
N ILE A 149 14.51 -1.68 -0.17
CA ILE A 149 15.45 -2.36 0.74
C ILE A 149 14.69 -3.31 1.67
N ALA A 150 13.60 -2.86 2.30
CA ALA A 150 12.78 -3.69 3.17
C ALA A 150 12.25 -4.94 2.44
N VAL A 151 11.78 -4.77 1.19
CA VAL A 151 11.37 -5.89 0.32
C VAL A 151 12.52 -6.86 0.08
N GLY A 152 13.71 -6.35 -0.25
CA GLY A 152 14.91 -7.17 -0.46
C GLY A 152 15.36 -7.94 0.79
N GLN A 153 15.07 -7.40 1.97
CA GLN A 153 15.32 -8.04 3.27
C GLN A 153 14.21 -9.02 3.69
N GLY A 154 13.17 -9.18 2.87
CA GLY A 154 12.04 -10.08 3.13
C GLY A 154 10.85 -9.44 3.86
N ASP A 155 10.97 -8.19 4.34
CA ASP A 155 9.85 -7.43 4.91
C ASP A 155 9.00 -6.81 3.80
N ARG A 156 8.24 -7.67 3.11
CA ARG A 156 7.34 -7.23 2.03
C ARG A 156 6.20 -6.36 2.54
N ALA A 157 5.73 -6.58 3.77
CA ALA A 157 4.61 -5.82 4.33
C ALA A 157 5.03 -4.38 4.64
N GLY A 158 6.15 -4.20 5.35
CA GLY A 158 6.72 -2.87 5.61
C GLY A 158 7.15 -2.18 4.33
N GLY A 159 7.75 -2.91 3.40
CA GLY A 159 8.08 -2.41 2.06
C GLY A 159 6.86 -1.89 1.29
N ARG A 160 5.75 -2.65 1.29
CA ARG A 160 4.48 -2.23 0.67
C ARG A 160 3.93 -0.96 1.31
N ALA A 161 3.89 -0.90 2.64
CA ALA A 161 3.40 0.28 3.36
C ALA A 161 4.21 1.54 3.01
N LEU A 162 5.54 1.44 2.98
CA LEU A 162 6.43 2.53 2.58
C LEU A 162 6.20 2.96 1.14
N LEU A 163 6.20 2.02 0.19
CA LEU A 163 5.96 2.32 -1.23
C LEU A 163 4.59 2.97 -1.44
N ALA A 164 3.55 2.49 -0.76
CA ALA A 164 2.19 3.05 -0.83
C ALA A 164 2.12 4.50 -0.33
N SER A 165 2.96 4.84 0.64
CA SER A 165 3.00 6.16 1.29
C SER A 165 3.80 7.22 0.51
N ALA A 166 4.62 6.83 -0.47
CA ALA A 166 5.53 7.77 -1.15
C ALA A 166 4.81 8.95 -1.83
N ARG A 167 3.58 8.75 -2.30
CA ARG A 167 2.74 9.78 -2.95
C ARG A 167 2.18 10.83 -2.00
N GLU A 168 2.22 10.54 -0.71
CA GLU A 168 1.65 11.41 0.33
C GLU A 168 2.63 12.52 0.71
N LEU A 169 3.87 12.44 0.22
CA LEU A 169 4.88 13.47 0.39
C LEU A 169 4.71 14.56 -0.69
N PRO A 170 4.77 15.84 -0.32
CA PRO A 170 4.49 16.99 -1.20
C PRO A 170 5.48 17.16 -2.37
N GLU A 171 6.69 16.63 -2.27
CA GLU A 171 7.76 16.72 -3.29
C GLU A 171 8.01 15.38 -3.99
N ALA A 172 6.94 14.71 -4.36
CA ALA A 172 7.01 13.40 -4.99
C ALA A 172 7.63 13.47 -6.40
N THR A 173 8.86 12.96 -6.55
CA THR A 173 9.47 12.85 -7.89
C THR A 173 8.71 11.83 -8.74
N PRO A 174 8.40 12.14 -10.02
CA PRO A 174 7.60 11.24 -10.83
C PRO A 174 8.22 9.85 -10.99
N GLY A 175 9.55 9.75 -11.07
CA GLY A 175 10.25 8.47 -11.15
C GLY A 175 10.08 7.59 -9.91
N ALA A 176 10.07 8.18 -8.70
CA ALA A 176 9.84 7.42 -7.47
C ALA A 176 8.41 6.90 -7.39
N ILE A 177 7.43 7.74 -7.74
CA ILE A 177 6.00 7.38 -7.71
C ILE A 177 5.66 6.33 -8.77
N ASP A 178 6.21 6.47 -9.98
CA ASP A 178 6.05 5.47 -11.05
C ASP A 178 6.58 4.11 -10.59
N LEU A 179 7.80 4.08 -10.03
CA LEU A 179 8.42 2.84 -9.56
C LEU A 179 7.65 2.22 -8.39
N ALA A 180 7.23 3.01 -7.41
CA ALA A 180 6.42 2.54 -6.29
C ALA A 180 5.09 1.95 -6.76
N GLY A 181 4.38 2.66 -7.65
CA GLY A 181 3.12 2.21 -8.23
C GLY A 181 3.27 0.93 -9.06
N GLU A 182 4.35 0.80 -9.85
CA GLU A 182 4.65 -0.42 -10.59
C GLU A 182 4.92 -1.61 -9.66
N TRP A 183 5.74 -1.40 -8.62
CA TRP A 183 6.02 -2.46 -7.66
C TRP A 183 4.75 -2.92 -6.94
N LEU A 184 3.92 -1.98 -6.46
CA LEU A 184 2.66 -2.29 -5.77
C LEU A 184 1.68 -3.03 -6.67
N ALA A 185 1.59 -2.64 -7.96
CA ALA A 185 0.73 -3.32 -8.91
C ALA A 185 1.19 -4.76 -9.19
N VAL A 186 2.51 -4.99 -9.28
CA VAL A 186 3.07 -6.34 -9.43
C VAL A 186 2.81 -7.18 -8.18
N ASP A 187 3.09 -6.66 -6.99
CA ASP A 187 2.85 -7.36 -5.72
C ASP A 187 1.36 -7.71 -5.54
N ALA A 188 0.44 -6.78 -5.85
CA ALA A 188 -0.99 -7.05 -5.82
C ALA A 188 -1.40 -8.14 -6.83
N ALA A 189 -0.85 -8.10 -8.05
CA ALA A 189 -1.10 -9.12 -9.07
C ALA A 189 -0.56 -10.51 -8.67
N GLU A 190 0.61 -10.58 -8.02
CA GLU A 190 1.19 -11.83 -7.53
C GLU A 190 0.39 -12.43 -6.37
N ARG A 191 -0.22 -11.59 -5.52
CA ARG A 191 -1.14 -12.02 -4.45
C ARG A 191 -2.56 -12.34 -4.94
N GLY A 192 -2.88 -12.04 -6.20
CA GLY A 192 -4.26 -12.09 -6.71
C GLY A 192 -5.20 -11.04 -6.10
N ALA A 193 -4.67 -9.96 -5.53
CA ALA A 193 -5.42 -8.86 -4.95
C ALA A 193 -5.90 -7.87 -6.03
N TRP A 194 -6.73 -8.36 -6.96
CA TRP A 194 -7.16 -7.61 -8.14
C TRP A 194 -7.99 -6.36 -7.81
N THR A 195 -8.75 -6.39 -6.72
CA THR A 195 -9.52 -5.22 -6.24
C THR A 195 -8.60 -4.09 -5.77
N GLU A 196 -7.61 -4.42 -4.93
CA GLU A 196 -6.57 -3.50 -4.46
C GLU A 196 -5.85 -2.83 -5.65
N LEU A 197 -5.56 -3.61 -6.70
CA LEU A 197 -4.92 -3.09 -7.92
C LEU A 197 -5.82 -2.07 -8.64
N LEU A 198 -7.12 -2.36 -8.78
CA LEU A 198 -8.08 -1.44 -9.41
C LEU A 198 -8.29 -0.16 -8.59
N ASP A 199 -8.34 -0.27 -7.26
CA ASP A 199 -8.46 0.90 -6.38
C ASP A 199 -7.19 1.78 -6.48
N GLY A 200 -6.02 1.15 -6.48
CA GLY A 200 -4.74 1.84 -6.71
C GLY A 200 -4.61 2.45 -8.10
N ALA A 201 -5.27 1.88 -9.11
CA ALA A 201 -5.22 2.37 -10.48
C ALA A 201 -5.71 3.82 -10.59
N ALA A 202 -6.71 4.22 -9.80
CA ALA A 202 -7.26 5.59 -9.80
C ALA A 202 -6.26 6.63 -9.26
N VAL A 203 -5.34 6.17 -8.41
CA VAL A 203 -4.47 7.00 -7.59
C VAL A 203 -3.09 7.21 -8.20
N TRP A 204 -2.47 6.14 -8.67
CA TRP A 204 -1.09 6.17 -9.11
C TRP A 204 -0.98 6.71 -10.56
N PRO A 205 0.21 7.10 -11.04
CA PRO A 205 0.44 7.43 -12.45
C PRO A 205 0.37 6.22 -13.39
N VAL A 206 -0.15 6.41 -14.60
CA VAL A 206 -0.29 5.33 -15.59
C VAL A 206 1.06 5.02 -16.22
N THR A 207 1.59 3.83 -15.93
CA THR A 207 2.75 3.26 -16.62
C THR A 207 2.32 2.12 -17.55
N PRO A 208 3.10 1.73 -18.57
CA PRO A 208 2.69 0.66 -19.47
C PRO A 208 2.49 -0.70 -18.78
N LEU A 209 3.33 -1.02 -17.78
CA LEU A 209 3.15 -2.23 -16.97
C LEU A 209 1.83 -2.19 -16.22
N ARG A 210 1.59 -1.09 -15.53
CA ARG A 210 0.38 -0.95 -14.72
C ARG A 210 -0.88 -0.90 -15.58
N TYR A 211 -0.85 -0.23 -16.73
CA TYR A 211 -1.97 -0.19 -17.65
C TYR A 211 -2.37 -1.59 -18.16
N LEU A 212 -1.39 -2.47 -18.38
CA LEU A 212 -1.64 -3.89 -18.64
C LEU A 212 -2.29 -4.56 -17.41
N LEU A 213 -1.69 -4.44 -16.23
CA LEU A 213 -2.17 -5.11 -15.02
C LEU A 213 -3.56 -4.62 -14.58
N GLU A 214 -3.89 -3.35 -14.79
CA GLU A 214 -5.23 -2.78 -14.63
C GLU A 214 -6.25 -3.51 -15.52
N GLY A 215 -5.89 -3.77 -16.78
CA GLY A 215 -6.74 -4.50 -17.72
C GLY A 215 -6.92 -5.97 -17.31
N VAL A 216 -5.87 -6.59 -16.78
CA VAL A 216 -5.93 -7.95 -16.22
C VAL A 216 -6.83 -7.98 -15.00
N ALA A 217 -6.68 -7.02 -14.07
CA ALA A 217 -7.50 -6.94 -12.86
C ALA A 217 -8.98 -6.69 -13.18
N ALA A 218 -9.27 -5.76 -14.11
CA ALA A 218 -10.61 -5.50 -14.63
C ALA A 218 -11.27 -6.76 -15.21
N ARG A 219 -10.50 -7.57 -15.93
CA ARG A 219 -10.96 -8.87 -16.43
C ARG A 219 -11.17 -9.89 -15.31
N ALA A 220 -10.25 -9.95 -14.34
CA ALA A 220 -10.31 -10.90 -13.23
C ALA A 220 -11.52 -10.65 -12.30
N THR A 221 -11.87 -9.38 -12.06
CA THR A 221 -13.01 -8.96 -11.24
C THR A 221 -14.32 -8.82 -12.01
N GLY A 222 -14.28 -8.88 -13.35
CA GLY A 222 -15.43 -8.62 -14.22
C GLY A 222 -15.82 -7.15 -14.35
N ALA A 223 -15.08 -6.22 -13.73
CA ALA A 223 -15.34 -4.79 -13.83
C ALA A 223 -14.81 -4.22 -15.16
N ALA A 224 -15.69 -3.86 -16.10
CA ALA A 224 -15.34 -3.24 -17.37
C ALA A 224 -14.22 -3.99 -18.15
N ALA A 225 -14.35 -5.32 -18.25
CA ALA A 225 -13.31 -6.19 -18.77
C ALA A 225 -12.91 -5.83 -20.23
N PRO A 226 -11.61 -5.57 -20.51
CA PRO A 226 -11.15 -5.30 -21.87
C PRO A 226 -11.30 -6.55 -22.76
N SER A 227 -11.45 -6.33 -24.07
CA SER A 227 -11.40 -7.40 -25.07
C SER A 227 -10.01 -8.04 -25.16
N ASP A 228 -9.91 -9.25 -25.73
CA ASP A 228 -8.61 -9.94 -25.90
C ASP A 228 -7.64 -9.13 -26.75
N LEU A 229 -8.13 -8.52 -27.82
CA LEU A 229 -7.33 -7.62 -28.65
C LEU A 229 -6.84 -6.42 -27.85
N ALA A 230 -7.70 -5.78 -27.05
CA ALA A 230 -7.32 -4.65 -26.23
C ALA A 230 -6.23 -5.05 -25.22
N LEU A 231 -6.36 -6.21 -24.56
CA LEU A 231 -5.36 -6.70 -23.61
C LEU A 231 -4.03 -7.07 -24.31
N ALA A 232 -4.09 -7.66 -25.51
CA ALA A 232 -2.93 -7.94 -26.32
C ALA A 232 -2.18 -6.66 -26.73
N LEU A 233 -2.90 -5.60 -27.12
CA LEU A 233 -2.31 -4.29 -27.42
C LEU A 233 -1.63 -3.66 -26.20
N ARG A 234 -2.23 -3.80 -25.00
CA ARG A 234 -1.60 -3.37 -23.74
C ARG A 234 -0.32 -4.15 -23.44
N TRP A 235 -0.31 -5.45 -23.72
CA TRP A 235 0.85 -6.30 -23.53
C TRP A 235 2.00 -5.96 -24.47
N LEU A 236 1.72 -5.59 -25.72
CA LEU A 236 2.75 -5.18 -26.68
C LEU A 236 3.56 -3.97 -26.23
N VAL A 237 2.96 -3.07 -25.44
CA VAL A 237 3.63 -1.87 -24.91
C VAL A 237 4.18 -2.06 -23.50
N ALA A 238 3.89 -3.17 -22.82
CA ALA A 238 4.34 -3.45 -21.46
C ALA A 238 5.83 -3.85 -21.42
N PRO A 239 6.59 -3.40 -20.40
CA PRO A 239 7.95 -3.86 -20.19
C PRO A 239 7.96 -5.35 -19.79
N HIS A 240 9.10 -6.01 -19.99
CA HIS A 240 9.30 -7.43 -19.66
C HIS A 240 8.20 -8.36 -20.21
N ARG A 241 7.73 -8.10 -21.43
CA ARG A 241 6.60 -8.78 -22.11
C ARG A 241 6.54 -10.31 -21.89
N TRP A 242 7.68 -10.99 -21.88
CA TRP A 242 7.74 -12.44 -21.67
C TRP A 242 7.31 -12.87 -20.27
N VAL A 243 7.71 -12.13 -19.24
CA VAL A 243 7.35 -12.40 -17.85
C VAL A 243 5.88 -12.10 -17.62
N VAL A 244 5.41 -10.94 -18.09
CA VAL A 244 4.02 -10.50 -17.87
C VAL A 244 3.01 -11.22 -18.78
N ARG A 245 3.47 -11.98 -19.78
CA ARG A 245 2.61 -12.82 -20.63
C ARG A 245 1.75 -13.78 -19.80
N ARG A 246 2.26 -14.25 -18.65
CA ARG A 246 1.51 -15.14 -17.74
C ARG A 246 0.16 -14.56 -17.30
N TYR A 247 0.06 -13.23 -17.18
CA TYR A 247 -1.16 -12.55 -16.76
C TYR A 247 -2.23 -12.45 -17.85
N LEU A 248 -1.89 -12.71 -19.12
CA LEU A 248 -2.88 -12.75 -20.20
C LEU A 248 -3.82 -13.95 -20.09
N ALA A 249 -3.37 -15.02 -19.41
CA ALA A 249 -4.16 -16.21 -19.18
C ALA A 249 -5.14 -16.08 -18.00
N THR A 250 -5.09 -14.98 -17.24
CA THR A 250 -5.99 -14.73 -16.11
C THR A 250 -7.43 -14.68 -16.60
N ARG A 251 -8.25 -15.62 -16.14
CA ARG A 251 -9.67 -15.68 -16.42
C ARG A 251 -10.46 -14.91 -15.36
N PRO A 252 -11.67 -14.44 -15.66
CA PRO A 252 -12.58 -13.92 -14.65
C PRO A 252 -12.71 -14.97 -13.55
N SER A 253 -12.54 -14.56 -12.29
CA SER A 253 -12.96 -15.41 -11.19
C SER A 253 -14.44 -15.66 -11.38
N ALA A 254 -14.83 -16.92 -11.58
CA ALA A 254 -16.24 -17.28 -11.55
C ALA A 254 -16.81 -16.71 -10.25
N PRO A 255 -17.99 -16.06 -10.27
CA PRO A 255 -18.60 -15.56 -9.04
C PRO A 255 -18.59 -16.71 -8.03
N PRO A 256 -18.17 -16.47 -6.77
CA PRO A 256 -18.07 -17.53 -5.79
C PRO A 256 -19.38 -18.29 -5.83
N ALA A 257 -19.31 -19.57 -6.21
CA ALA A 257 -20.48 -20.42 -6.26
C ALA A 257 -21.14 -20.24 -4.90
N ARG A 258 -22.36 -19.68 -4.91
CA ARG A 258 -23.15 -19.49 -3.70
C ARG A 258 -23.03 -20.82 -2.96
N PRO A 259 -22.44 -20.87 -1.75
CA PRO A 259 -22.20 -22.13 -1.09
C PRO A 259 -23.53 -22.87 -1.12
N ALA A 260 -23.55 -24.03 -1.78
CA ALA A 260 -24.72 -24.88 -1.77
C ALA A 260 -25.09 -25.00 -0.30
N SER A 261 -26.30 -24.54 0.06
CA SER A 261 -26.80 -24.62 1.42
C SER A 261 -26.39 -25.99 1.94
N PRO A 262 -25.58 -26.07 3.02
CA PRO A 262 -25.06 -27.35 3.47
C PRO A 262 -26.24 -28.28 3.60
N THR A 263 -26.21 -29.37 2.84
CA THR A 263 -27.18 -30.45 2.96
C THR A 263 -27.27 -30.76 4.44
N THR A 264 -28.42 -30.47 5.02
CA THR A 264 -28.72 -30.61 6.44
C THR A 264 -28.35 -32.03 6.84
N ALA A 265 -27.16 -32.19 7.43
CA ALA A 265 -26.84 -33.40 8.17
C ALA A 265 -27.87 -33.45 9.31
N ALA A 266 -28.51 -34.60 9.47
CA ALA A 266 -29.58 -34.79 10.43
C ALA A 266 -29.18 -34.23 11.82
N PRO A 267 -30.08 -33.51 12.50
CA PRO A 267 -29.79 -32.92 13.79
C PRO A 267 -29.43 -34.03 14.76
N VAL A 268 -28.21 -34.00 15.28
CA VAL A 268 -27.94 -34.56 16.60
C VAL A 268 -28.67 -33.63 17.56
N ASP A 269 -29.52 -34.15 18.45
CA ASP A 269 -30.29 -33.40 19.46
C ASP A 269 -29.39 -32.69 20.50
N GLY A 270 -28.46 -31.86 20.05
CA GLY A 270 -27.66 -30.96 20.86
C GLY A 270 -28.41 -29.65 20.96
N GLY A 271 -29.02 -29.37 22.12
CA GLY A 271 -29.70 -28.08 22.34
C GLY A 271 -28.79 -26.87 22.09
N ALA A 272 -29.38 -25.67 21.99
CA ALA A 272 -28.72 -24.41 21.62
C ALA A 272 -27.31 -24.15 22.23
N PRO A 273 -27.01 -24.50 23.50
CA PRO A 273 -25.65 -24.34 24.03
C PRO A 273 -24.56 -25.17 23.32
N THR A 274 -24.91 -26.34 22.81
CA THR A 274 -23.98 -27.23 22.09
C THR A 274 -23.64 -26.64 20.72
N GLU A 275 -24.65 -26.13 20.02
CA GLU A 275 -24.47 -25.43 18.74
C GLU A 275 -23.63 -24.17 18.91
N ALA A 276 -23.87 -23.40 19.98
CA ALA A 276 -23.10 -22.20 20.32
C ALA A 276 -21.62 -22.53 20.61
N ALA A 277 -21.35 -23.58 21.39
CA ALA A 277 -19.99 -24.06 21.64
C ALA A 277 -19.29 -24.52 20.35
N ALA A 278 -19.99 -25.26 19.47
CA ALA A 278 -19.46 -25.68 18.18
C ALA A 278 -19.19 -24.50 17.23
N ALA A 279 -20.06 -23.48 17.24
CA ALA A 279 -19.85 -22.26 16.47
C ALA A 279 -18.62 -21.49 16.95
N LEU A 280 -18.43 -21.36 18.28
CA LEU A 280 -17.24 -20.74 18.86
C LEU A 280 -15.97 -21.52 18.51
N ALA A 281 -15.97 -22.86 18.64
CA ALA A 281 -14.82 -23.69 18.27
C ALA A 281 -14.46 -23.56 16.77
N ARG A 282 -15.47 -23.46 15.89
CA ARG A 282 -15.24 -23.18 14.46
C ARG A 282 -14.64 -21.81 14.22
N ALA A 283 -15.10 -20.79 14.94
CA ALA A 283 -14.53 -19.44 14.85
C ALA A 283 -13.09 -19.39 15.37
N GLU A 284 -12.73 -20.17 16.38
CA GLU A 284 -11.36 -20.27 16.89
C GLU A 284 -10.44 -21.04 15.93
N ALA A 285 -10.94 -22.10 15.30
CA ALA A 285 -10.16 -22.89 14.34
C ALA A 285 -9.97 -22.18 12.99
N ALA A 286 -10.97 -21.41 12.56
CA ALA A 286 -10.97 -20.66 11.30
C ALA A 286 -11.54 -19.24 11.52
N PRO A 287 -10.75 -18.34 12.12
CA PRO A 287 -11.18 -16.98 12.44
C PRO A 287 -11.49 -16.19 11.18
N SER A 288 -12.73 -15.71 11.07
CA SER A 288 -13.20 -14.81 10.02
C SER A 288 -14.38 -13.98 10.55
N PRO A 289 -14.67 -12.79 9.98
CA PRO A 289 -15.84 -12.01 10.37
C PRO A 289 -17.15 -12.83 10.35
N ALA A 290 -17.33 -13.69 9.36
CA ALA A 290 -18.53 -14.51 9.21
C ALA A 290 -18.63 -15.62 10.27
N THR A 291 -17.52 -16.30 10.60
CA THR A 291 -17.52 -17.34 11.64
C THR A 291 -17.70 -16.75 13.04
N VAL A 292 -17.13 -15.57 13.29
CA VAL A 292 -17.36 -14.82 14.54
C VAL A 292 -18.80 -14.36 14.66
N ASP A 293 -19.39 -13.79 13.61
CA ASP A 293 -20.79 -13.36 13.63
C ASP A 293 -21.76 -14.53 13.90
N ALA A 294 -21.52 -15.68 13.27
CA ALA A 294 -22.27 -16.90 13.53
C ALA A 294 -22.11 -17.41 14.97
N ALA A 295 -20.89 -17.34 15.53
CA ALA A 295 -20.65 -17.71 16.93
C ALA A 295 -21.37 -16.76 17.91
N ILE A 296 -21.36 -15.45 17.64
CA ILE A 296 -22.08 -14.46 18.43
C ILE A 296 -23.58 -14.71 18.37
N ALA A 297 -24.13 -14.95 17.17
CA ALA A 297 -25.55 -15.23 16.99
C ALA A 297 -25.99 -16.50 17.74
N ALA A 298 -25.22 -17.58 17.65
CA ALA A 298 -25.52 -18.82 18.34
C ALA A 298 -25.46 -18.68 19.88
N TRP A 299 -24.45 -17.97 20.40
CA TRP A 299 -24.36 -17.70 21.84
C TRP A 299 -25.41 -16.71 22.32
N ALA A 300 -25.79 -15.72 21.52
CA ALA A 300 -26.88 -14.80 21.86
C ALA A 300 -28.20 -15.57 21.99
N ALA A 301 -28.52 -16.46 21.02
CA ALA A 301 -29.68 -17.33 21.10
C ALA A 301 -29.68 -18.24 22.34
N ALA A 302 -28.50 -18.70 22.77
CA ALA A 302 -28.38 -19.55 23.95
C ALA A 302 -28.45 -18.77 25.28
N ILE A 303 -27.76 -17.63 25.40
CA ILE A 303 -27.60 -16.88 26.66
C ILE A 303 -28.78 -15.92 26.91
N ASP A 304 -29.34 -15.33 25.85
CA ASP A 304 -30.44 -14.37 25.98
C ASP A 304 -31.80 -15.08 26.20
N ASP A 305 -31.83 -16.43 26.17
CA ASP A 305 -32.96 -17.24 26.65
C ASP A 305 -33.08 -17.12 28.19
N PRO A 306 -34.19 -16.60 28.75
CA PRO A 306 -34.39 -16.47 30.19
C PRO A 306 -34.19 -17.79 30.95
N ALA A 307 -34.58 -18.91 30.34
CA ALA A 307 -34.47 -20.23 30.96
C ALA A 307 -33.03 -20.76 30.97
N TRP A 308 -32.10 -20.16 30.22
CA TRP A 308 -30.69 -20.55 30.26
C TRP A 308 -30.07 -20.27 31.62
N ALA A 309 -30.29 -19.09 32.20
CA ALA A 309 -29.70 -18.70 33.47
C ALA A 309 -30.15 -19.64 34.61
N GLU A 310 -31.43 -19.99 34.64
CA GLU A 310 -32.00 -20.93 35.60
C GLU A 310 -31.40 -22.34 35.45
N ARG A 311 -31.33 -22.86 34.21
CA ARG A 311 -30.73 -24.17 33.94
C ARG A 311 -29.25 -24.22 34.31
N GLN A 312 -28.48 -23.17 34.02
CA GLN A 312 -27.06 -23.14 34.37
C GLN A 312 -26.84 -22.96 35.87
N ALA A 313 -27.69 -22.20 36.58
CA ALA A 313 -27.62 -22.08 38.03
C ALA A 313 -27.89 -23.43 38.72
N ALA A 314 -28.94 -24.15 38.28
CA ALA A 314 -29.21 -25.50 38.75
C ALA A 314 -28.05 -26.45 38.48
N ARG A 315 -27.46 -26.39 37.27
CA ARG A 315 -26.28 -27.19 36.92
C ARG A 315 -25.05 -26.84 37.76
N ALA A 316 -24.82 -25.56 38.07
CA ALA A 316 -23.71 -25.15 38.92
C ALA A 316 -23.83 -25.75 40.33
N VAL A 317 -25.04 -25.80 40.89
CA VAL A 317 -25.30 -26.46 42.18
C VAL A 317 -25.02 -27.96 42.12
N VAL A 318 -25.45 -28.64 41.04
CA VAL A 318 -25.13 -30.06 40.82
C VAL A 318 -23.61 -30.30 40.72
N LEU A 319 -22.87 -29.33 40.17
CA LEU A 319 -21.41 -29.36 40.09
C LEU A 319 -20.69 -28.91 41.39
N GLY A 320 -21.43 -28.70 42.48
CA GLY A 320 -20.88 -28.41 43.81
C GLY A 320 -20.70 -26.92 44.13
N VAL A 321 -21.18 -26.00 43.29
CA VAL A 321 -21.22 -24.57 43.62
C VAL A 321 -22.31 -24.34 44.66
N ALA A 322 -22.03 -23.59 45.73
CA ALA A 322 -23.03 -23.27 46.74
C ALA A 322 -24.23 -22.53 46.09
N PRO A 323 -25.49 -22.80 46.49
CA PRO A 323 -26.66 -22.16 45.88
C PRO A 323 -26.62 -20.63 45.89
N SER A 324 -26.07 -20.03 46.96
CA SER A 324 -25.87 -18.57 47.08
C SER A 324 -24.86 -17.99 46.08
N GLN A 325 -24.00 -18.83 45.50
CA GLN A 325 -22.96 -18.44 44.53
C GLN A 325 -23.32 -18.81 43.08
N ALA A 326 -24.38 -19.60 42.87
CA ALA A 326 -24.73 -20.12 41.54
C ALA A 326 -24.98 -19.01 40.50
N ALA A 327 -25.69 -17.94 40.88
CA ALA A 327 -25.92 -16.79 39.99
C ALA A 327 -24.62 -16.07 39.61
N ALA A 328 -23.69 -15.91 40.55
CA ALA A 328 -22.38 -15.31 40.29
C ALA A 328 -21.53 -16.19 39.35
N ALA A 329 -21.58 -17.51 39.53
CA ALA A 329 -20.91 -18.46 38.64
C ALA A 329 -21.46 -18.40 37.20
N VAL A 330 -22.78 -18.29 37.04
CA VAL A 330 -23.42 -18.11 35.72
C VAL A 330 -23.00 -16.78 35.07
N SER A 331 -22.96 -15.69 35.84
CA SER A 331 -22.47 -14.40 35.35
C SER A 331 -21.00 -14.48 34.90
N ALA A 332 -20.14 -15.12 35.69
CA ALA A 332 -18.73 -15.30 35.34
C ALA A 332 -18.56 -16.15 34.07
N ALA A 333 -19.35 -17.20 33.90
CA ALA A 333 -19.34 -18.01 32.68
C ALA A 333 -19.78 -17.20 31.44
N ARG A 334 -20.83 -16.38 31.58
CA ARG A 334 -21.24 -15.43 30.54
C ARG A 334 -20.12 -14.46 30.19
N ASP A 335 -19.46 -13.88 31.18
CA ASP A 335 -18.34 -12.95 30.95
C ASP A 335 -17.16 -13.61 30.24
N GLN A 336 -16.84 -14.87 30.54
CA GLN A 336 -15.80 -15.62 29.81
C GLN A 336 -16.16 -15.85 28.33
N VAL A 337 -17.42 -16.19 28.04
CA VAL A 337 -17.90 -16.32 26.65
C VAL A 337 -17.81 -14.98 25.94
N VAL A 338 -18.29 -13.89 26.57
CA VAL A 338 -18.17 -12.54 26.01
C VAL A 338 -16.71 -12.18 25.76
N ALA A 339 -15.80 -12.43 26.70
CA ALA A 339 -14.38 -12.11 26.55
C ALA A 339 -13.74 -12.84 25.36
N ARG A 340 -14.06 -14.14 25.15
CA ARG A 340 -13.59 -14.91 23.99
C ARG A 340 -14.16 -14.38 22.68
N LEU A 341 -15.46 -14.10 22.63
CA LEU A 341 -16.11 -13.53 21.45
C LEU A 341 -15.56 -12.13 21.11
N VAL A 342 -15.28 -11.31 22.13
CA VAL A 342 -14.61 -10.00 21.97
C VAL A 342 -13.21 -10.18 21.39
N ALA A 343 -12.41 -11.09 21.93
CA ALA A 343 -11.05 -11.33 21.43
C ALA A 343 -11.07 -11.76 19.95
N LEU A 344 -11.98 -12.66 19.58
CA LEU A 344 -12.17 -13.09 18.19
C LEU A 344 -12.69 -11.96 17.30
N ALA A 345 -13.65 -11.17 17.78
CA ALA A 345 -14.19 -10.02 17.06
C ALA A 345 -13.12 -8.97 16.74
N VAL A 346 -12.28 -8.64 17.72
CA VAL A 346 -11.16 -7.71 17.53
C VAL A 346 -10.13 -8.30 16.56
N ALA A 347 -9.74 -9.57 16.74
CA ALA A 347 -8.77 -10.23 15.86
C ALA A 347 -9.25 -10.33 14.40
N CYS A 348 -10.55 -10.59 14.19
CA CYS A 348 -11.15 -10.73 12.87
C CYS A 348 -11.67 -9.41 12.28
N ARG A 349 -11.68 -8.32 13.05
CA ARG A 349 -12.31 -7.04 12.67
C ARG A 349 -13.79 -7.22 12.29
N ALA A 350 -14.50 -8.01 13.07
CA ALA A 350 -15.92 -8.26 12.84
C ALA A 350 -16.73 -6.98 13.12
N ALA A 351 -17.51 -6.53 12.13
CA ALA A 351 -18.42 -5.40 12.31
C ALA A 351 -19.61 -5.82 13.17
N ILE A 352 -19.60 -5.45 14.45
CA ILE A 352 -20.65 -5.78 15.41
C ILE A 352 -21.31 -4.50 15.89
N ALA A 353 -22.63 -4.42 15.69
CA ALA A 353 -23.46 -3.33 16.18
C ALA A 353 -23.39 -3.25 17.72
N ALA A 354 -22.80 -2.16 18.24
CA ALA A 354 -22.64 -1.95 19.69
C ALA A 354 -23.96 -1.58 20.40
N ASP A 355 -24.97 -1.16 19.64
CA ASP A 355 -26.32 -0.80 20.05
C ASP A 355 -27.31 -1.98 20.00
N ALA A 356 -26.88 -3.15 19.55
CA ALA A 356 -27.72 -4.36 19.60
C ALA A 356 -28.08 -4.73 21.04
N PRO A 357 -29.27 -5.28 21.31
CA PRO A 357 -29.61 -5.77 22.64
C PRO A 357 -28.82 -7.04 23.01
N GLY A 358 -28.82 -7.40 24.30
CA GLY A 358 -28.36 -8.69 24.80
C GLY A 358 -26.84 -8.92 24.67
N LEU A 359 -26.47 -10.18 24.44
CA LEU A 359 -25.06 -10.59 24.31
C LEU A 359 -24.35 -9.86 23.16
N ARG A 360 -25.05 -9.67 22.03
CA ARG A 360 -24.46 -9.07 20.82
C ARG A 360 -23.98 -7.64 21.07
N GLY A 361 -24.80 -6.81 21.72
CA GLY A 361 -24.41 -5.46 22.13
C GLY A 361 -23.24 -5.45 23.09
N ALA A 362 -23.25 -6.34 24.10
CA ALA A 362 -22.17 -6.44 25.07
C ALA A 362 -20.82 -6.78 24.41
N VAL A 363 -20.82 -7.72 23.44
CA VAL A 363 -19.63 -8.03 22.64
C VAL A 363 -19.21 -6.84 21.78
N GLY A 364 -20.16 -6.20 21.07
CA GLY A 364 -19.87 -5.05 20.21
C GLY A 364 -19.28 -3.86 20.99
N TYR A 365 -19.88 -3.51 22.13
CA TYR A 365 -19.42 -2.44 23.01
C TYR A 365 -18.01 -2.72 23.57
N ARG A 366 -17.76 -3.93 24.11
CA ARG A 366 -16.44 -4.29 24.66
C ARG A 366 -15.36 -4.42 23.58
N ALA A 367 -15.70 -4.93 22.40
CA ALA A 367 -14.78 -4.99 21.26
C ALA A 367 -14.39 -3.58 20.78
N ARG A 368 -15.38 -2.69 20.67
CA ARG A 368 -15.15 -1.26 20.38
C ARG A 368 -14.22 -0.61 21.40
N GLY A 369 -14.50 -0.78 22.69
CA GLY A 369 -13.65 -0.25 23.77
C GLY A 369 -12.21 -0.71 23.61
N ARG A 370 -11.99 -2.02 23.48
CA ARG A 370 -10.65 -2.61 23.35
C ARG A 370 -9.88 -2.11 22.12
N ILE A 371 -10.57 -1.86 21.00
CA ILE A 371 -9.98 -1.30 19.79
C ILE A 371 -9.54 0.15 20.03
N LEU A 372 -10.40 0.96 20.66
CA LEU A 372 -10.08 2.35 21.00
C LEU A 372 -8.95 2.44 22.04
N ASP A 373 -8.95 1.58 23.06
CA ASP A 373 -7.86 1.51 24.05
C ASP A 373 -6.51 1.20 23.36
N GLY A 374 -6.50 0.30 22.37
CA GLY A 374 -5.30 -0.02 21.59
C GLY A 374 -4.79 1.16 20.76
N LEU A 375 -5.72 1.94 20.19
CA LEU A 375 -5.39 3.19 19.49
C LEU A 375 -4.84 4.24 20.46
N GLU A 376 -5.48 4.43 21.62
CA GLU A 376 -5.04 5.38 22.64
C GLU A 376 -3.62 5.07 23.13
N VAL A 377 -3.32 3.80 23.44
CA VAL A 377 -1.95 3.37 23.79
C VAL A 377 -0.93 3.71 22.69
N THR A 378 -1.33 3.61 21.42
CA THR A 378 -0.47 3.93 20.28
C THR A 378 -0.22 5.45 20.18
N LEU A 379 -1.26 6.25 20.38
CA LEU A 379 -1.18 7.72 20.39
C LEU A 379 -0.40 8.24 21.61
N ASP A 380 -0.61 7.69 22.80
CA ASP A 380 0.13 8.00 24.03
C ASP A 380 1.62 7.74 23.87
N ARG A 381 1.99 6.68 23.14
CA ARG A 381 3.39 6.37 22.86
C ARG A 381 4.00 7.43 21.95
N ALA A 382 3.26 7.89 20.94
CA ALA A 382 3.73 8.93 20.04
C ALA A 382 3.89 10.27 20.78
N GLU A 383 2.92 10.66 21.60
CA GLU A 383 2.95 11.90 22.38
C GLU A 383 4.07 11.92 23.41
N ARG A 384 4.18 10.89 24.26
CA ARG A 384 5.27 10.78 25.26
C ARG A 384 6.65 10.87 24.64
N ARG A 385 6.81 10.35 23.42
CA ARG A 385 8.08 10.40 22.69
C ARG A 385 8.40 11.83 22.22
N VAL A 386 7.39 12.55 21.74
CA VAL A 386 7.52 13.97 21.34
C VAL A 386 7.84 14.82 22.57
N GLU A 387 7.16 14.61 23.70
CA GLU A 387 7.42 15.29 24.97
C GLU A 387 8.84 15.04 25.49
N ALA A 388 9.35 13.81 25.34
CA ALA A 388 10.69 13.43 25.76
C ALA A 388 11.82 13.85 24.79
N ASP A 389 11.51 14.57 23.69
CA ASP A 389 12.43 14.86 22.56
C ASP A 389 13.23 13.61 22.09
N SER A 390 12.58 12.45 22.06
CA SER A 390 13.22 11.19 21.66
C SER A 390 13.31 11.10 20.13
N ARG A 391 14.37 11.70 19.59
CA ARG A 391 14.68 11.79 18.15
C ARG A 391 14.93 10.42 17.51
N ARG A 392 14.33 10.17 16.34
CA ARG A 392 14.63 9.02 15.48
C ARG A 392 15.15 9.47 14.11
N ALA A 393 15.67 8.52 13.34
CA ALA A 393 15.95 8.76 11.93
C ALA A 393 14.64 9.11 11.20
N PRO A 394 14.64 10.04 10.23
CA PRO A 394 13.41 10.48 9.56
C PRO A 394 12.57 9.34 8.96
N ILE A 395 13.20 8.30 8.41
CA ILE A 395 12.46 7.14 7.91
C ILE A 395 11.72 6.38 9.02
N ASP A 396 12.28 6.32 10.23
CA ASP A 396 11.66 5.63 11.36
C ASP A 396 10.53 6.47 11.95
N GLU A 397 10.67 7.80 11.96
CA GLU A 397 9.56 8.73 12.25
C GLU A 397 8.38 8.49 11.29
N TRP A 398 8.68 8.33 9.99
CA TRP A 398 7.67 8.06 8.98
C TRP A 398 7.00 6.69 9.17
N ARG A 399 7.77 5.64 9.47
CA ARG A 399 7.23 4.30 9.79
C ARG A 399 6.32 4.33 11.01
N ASP A 400 6.72 5.02 12.07
CA ASP A 400 5.91 5.17 13.27
C ASP A 400 4.59 5.88 12.92
N PHE A 401 4.63 6.96 12.13
CA PHE A 401 3.43 7.64 11.67
C PHE A 401 2.51 6.71 10.86
N LEU A 402 3.06 5.95 9.91
CA LEU A 402 2.29 4.97 9.13
C LEU A 402 1.66 3.90 10.02
N ALA A 403 2.35 3.46 11.08
CA ALA A 403 1.80 2.52 12.05
C ALA A 403 0.67 3.13 12.88
N VAL A 404 0.81 4.38 13.34
CA VAL A 404 -0.26 5.11 14.04
C VAL A 404 -1.47 5.28 13.13
N ARG A 405 -1.25 5.68 11.87
CA ARG A 405 -2.32 5.82 10.88
C ARG A 405 -3.04 4.50 10.64
N ALA A 406 -2.30 3.42 10.42
CA ALA A 406 -2.89 2.10 10.21
C ALA A 406 -3.72 1.67 11.43
N ALA A 407 -3.22 1.88 12.65
CA ALA A 407 -3.98 1.62 13.87
C ALA A 407 -5.25 2.48 13.97
N TYR A 408 -5.18 3.74 13.55
CA TYR A 408 -6.34 4.64 13.51
C TYR A 408 -7.39 4.17 12.49
N GLU A 409 -6.97 3.89 11.26
CA GLU A 409 -7.85 3.42 10.18
C GLU A 409 -8.47 2.06 10.52
N ASP A 410 -7.68 1.17 11.13
CA ASP A 410 -8.16 -0.11 11.64
C ASP A 410 -9.20 0.06 12.76
N ALA A 411 -9.03 1.07 13.62
CA ALA A 411 -9.93 1.32 14.74
C ALA A 411 -11.28 1.94 14.34
N VAL A 412 -11.26 2.84 13.36
CA VAL A 412 -12.46 3.62 12.95
C VAL A 412 -13.20 2.98 11.76
N GLY A 413 -12.53 2.11 11.00
CA GLY A 413 -13.06 1.49 9.80
C GLY A 413 -13.32 2.51 8.70
N ALA A 414 -14.60 2.73 8.37
CA ALA A 414 -14.99 3.68 7.33
C ALA A 414 -14.78 5.15 7.79
N PRO A 415 -14.23 6.04 6.94
CA PRO A 415 -14.13 7.46 7.25
C PRO A 415 -15.50 8.11 7.54
N GLY A 416 -15.55 9.03 8.51
CA GLY A 416 -16.76 9.74 8.90
C GLY A 416 -17.74 8.92 9.76
N SER A 417 -17.35 7.73 10.21
CA SER A 417 -18.13 6.94 11.16
C SER A 417 -18.22 7.62 12.54
N ASP A 418 -19.17 7.18 13.37
CA ASP A 418 -19.25 7.68 14.76
C ASP A 418 -18.00 7.34 15.58
N LEU A 419 -17.29 6.26 15.22
CA LEU A 419 -15.99 5.93 15.79
C LEU A 419 -14.93 6.95 15.39
N ASP A 420 -14.93 7.38 14.13
CA ASP A 420 -14.01 8.39 13.63
C ASP A 420 -14.18 9.70 14.40
N ARG A 421 -15.43 10.13 14.64
CA ARG A 421 -15.73 11.35 15.44
C ARG A 421 -15.24 11.24 16.88
N VAL A 422 -15.31 10.05 17.49
CA VAL A 422 -14.86 9.83 18.87
C VAL A 422 -13.33 9.75 18.96
N ALA A 423 -12.67 9.11 18.00
CA ALA A 423 -11.23 8.93 18.01
C ALA A 423 -10.46 10.18 17.54
N PHE A 424 -11.04 10.96 16.63
CA PHE A 424 -10.36 12.08 15.97
C PHE A 424 -9.80 13.12 16.94
N PRO A 425 -10.52 13.63 17.97
CA PRO A 425 -9.97 14.65 18.86
C PRO A 425 -8.65 14.24 19.54
N ARG A 426 -8.55 12.97 19.95
CA ARG A 426 -7.32 12.43 20.56
C ARG A 426 -6.20 12.32 19.55
N ALA A 427 -6.47 11.80 18.35
CA ALA A 427 -5.48 11.70 17.28
C ALA A 427 -5.01 13.09 16.79
N ASN A 428 -5.94 14.04 16.69
CA ASN A 428 -5.68 15.42 16.32
C ASN A 428 -4.70 16.11 17.27
N SER A 429 -4.89 15.93 18.59
CA SER A 429 -3.98 16.47 19.60
C SER A 429 -2.58 15.84 19.48
N ALA A 430 -2.49 14.51 19.52
CA ALA A 430 -1.21 13.80 19.54
C ALA A 430 -0.39 14.01 18.26
N LEU A 431 -1.04 13.86 17.09
CA LEU A 431 -0.38 14.02 15.80
C LEU A 431 -0.15 15.50 15.44
N GLY A 432 -0.99 16.41 15.93
CA GLY A 432 -0.76 17.86 15.82
C GLY A 432 0.49 18.29 16.57
N ALA A 433 0.65 17.87 17.83
CA ALA A 433 1.86 18.11 18.61
C ALA A 433 3.11 17.51 17.92
N TRP A 434 2.99 16.30 17.38
CA TRP A 434 4.06 15.66 16.63
C TRP A 434 4.43 16.44 15.36
N ALA A 435 3.45 16.85 14.55
CA ALA A 435 3.69 17.65 13.34
C ALA A 435 4.40 18.98 13.67
N VAL A 436 3.99 19.66 14.74
CA VAL A 436 4.62 20.90 15.22
C VAL A 436 6.06 20.66 15.70
N TRP A 437 6.31 19.58 16.44
CA TRP A 437 7.68 19.21 16.87
C TRP A 437 8.59 18.90 15.68
N LEU A 438 8.10 18.14 14.69
CA LEU A 438 8.84 17.85 13.46
C LEU A 438 9.19 19.14 12.70
N TRP A 439 8.27 20.11 12.66
CA TRP A 439 8.49 21.39 11.99
C TRP A 439 9.49 22.27 12.74
N ASN A 440 9.19 22.60 14.00
CA ASN A 440 9.91 23.63 14.76
C ASN A 440 11.24 23.14 15.33
N GLN A 441 11.31 21.89 15.80
CA GLN A 441 12.49 21.39 16.50
C GLN A 441 13.40 20.54 15.62
N ARG A 442 12.81 19.79 14.67
CA ARG A 442 13.55 18.83 13.84
C ARG A 442 13.88 19.33 12.44
N GLY A 443 13.25 20.41 11.97
CA GLY A 443 13.39 20.88 10.58
C GLY A 443 12.87 19.89 9.53
N GLN A 444 12.02 18.93 9.94
CA GLN A 444 11.48 17.86 9.09
C GLN A 444 10.15 18.29 8.46
N HIS A 445 10.21 19.37 7.67
CA HIS A 445 9.04 20.06 7.13
C HIS A 445 8.17 19.17 6.22
N ILE A 446 8.79 18.30 5.42
CA ILE A 446 8.07 17.38 4.53
C ILE A 446 7.21 16.39 5.35
N LEU A 447 7.77 15.77 6.39
CA LEU A 447 7.02 14.85 7.25
C LEU A 447 5.89 15.58 7.99
N SER A 448 6.20 16.73 8.58
CA SER A 448 5.21 17.56 9.27
C SER A 448 4.02 17.92 8.36
N HIS A 449 4.31 18.32 7.12
CA HIS A 449 3.30 18.63 6.12
C HIS A 449 2.46 17.40 5.75
N ALA A 450 3.07 16.23 5.55
CA ALA A 450 2.33 15.01 5.23
C ALA A 450 1.38 14.57 6.37
N ILE A 451 1.80 14.70 7.63
CA ILE A 451 0.94 14.46 8.80
C ILE A 451 -0.22 15.47 8.83
N THR A 452 0.06 16.73 8.56
CA THR A 452 -0.94 17.81 8.52
C THR A 452 -1.98 17.59 7.41
N GLU A 453 -1.56 17.17 6.22
CA GLU A 453 -2.47 16.82 5.12
C GLU A 453 -3.39 15.66 5.49
N TRP A 454 -2.85 14.62 6.16
CA TRP A 454 -3.67 13.52 6.66
C TRP A 454 -4.68 14.00 7.72
N LEU A 455 -4.25 14.79 8.70
CA LEU A 455 -5.13 15.37 9.72
C LEU A 455 -6.21 16.25 9.12
N PHE A 456 -5.89 17.06 8.12
CA PHE A 456 -6.86 17.87 7.39
C PHE A 456 -7.91 17.02 6.67
N ALA A 457 -7.49 15.95 5.98
CA ALA A 457 -8.42 15.04 5.33
C ALA A 457 -9.35 14.36 6.33
N ARG A 458 -8.84 13.95 7.50
CA ARG A 458 -9.67 13.38 8.58
C ARG A 458 -10.62 14.41 9.20
N ALA A 459 -10.15 15.63 9.47
CA ALA A 459 -10.99 16.72 9.98
C ALA A 459 -12.19 16.98 9.05
N ARG A 460 -11.98 16.95 7.73
CA ARG A 460 -13.05 17.05 6.72
C ARG A 460 -14.01 15.87 6.74
N ALA A 461 -13.50 14.65 6.93
CA ALA A 461 -14.34 13.45 6.99
C ALA A 461 -15.26 13.45 8.22
N VAL A 462 -14.77 13.91 9.38
CA VAL A 462 -15.56 13.96 10.62
C VAL A 462 -16.41 15.23 10.76
N GLY A 463 -16.08 16.30 10.03
CA GLY A 463 -16.77 17.58 10.05
C GLY A 463 -16.32 18.54 11.16
N ASP A 464 -15.07 18.44 11.63
CA ASP A 464 -14.52 19.31 12.68
C ASP A 464 -14.04 20.64 12.09
N ALA A 465 -14.86 21.68 12.18
CA ALA A 465 -14.59 22.99 11.58
C ALA A 465 -13.30 23.65 12.10
N ALA A 466 -13.02 23.54 13.40
CA ALA A 466 -11.85 24.16 14.00
C ALA A 466 -10.55 23.47 13.53
N ALA A 467 -10.55 22.14 13.48
CA ALA A 467 -9.41 21.38 12.95
C ALA A 467 -9.23 21.58 11.44
N ILE A 468 -10.32 21.73 10.67
CA ILE A 468 -10.26 22.07 9.24
C ILE A 468 -9.58 23.42 9.04
N GLU A 469 -9.96 24.45 9.79
CA GLU A 469 -9.33 25.78 9.71
C GLU A 469 -7.85 25.73 10.09
N HIS A 470 -7.54 25.13 11.25
CA HIS A 470 -6.18 25.05 11.78
C HIS A 470 -5.23 24.32 10.80
N HIS A 471 -5.57 23.09 10.41
CA HIS A 471 -4.73 22.32 9.48
C HIS A 471 -4.75 22.87 8.07
N GLY A 472 -5.85 23.52 7.67
CA GLY A 472 -5.97 24.26 6.41
C GLY A 472 -4.98 25.42 6.31
N SER A 473 -4.75 26.14 7.40
CA SER A 473 -3.72 27.17 7.49
C SER A 473 -2.31 26.55 7.44
N ASN A 474 -2.05 25.53 8.26
CA ASN A 474 -0.73 24.90 8.34
C ASN A 474 -0.27 24.26 7.02
N ARG A 475 -1.18 23.60 6.28
CA ARG A 475 -0.85 23.04 4.95
C ARG A 475 -0.53 24.10 3.89
N SER A 476 -0.97 25.34 4.09
CA SER A 476 -0.72 26.43 3.13
C SER A 476 0.69 27.02 3.27
N LEU A 477 1.42 26.67 4.34
CA LEU A 477 2.77 27.12 4.57
C LEU A 477 3.72 26.56 3.49
N ALA A 478 4.56 27.43 2.94
CA ALA A 478 5.60 27.04 2.02
C ALA A 478 6.62 26.14 2.73
N ILE A 479 6.96 25.01 2.12
CA ILE A 479 7.98 24.09 2.63
C ILE A 479 9.34 24.73 2.37
N PRO A 480 10.15 25.00 3.41
CA PRO A 480 11.51 25.51 3.23
C PRO A 480 12.34 24.50 2.43
N SER A 481 12.99 25.01 1.36
CA SER A 481 13.81 24.23 0.43
C SER A 481 15.10 23.73 1.04
#